data_AF-A0A5B8VMI1-F1
#
_entry.id   AF-A0A5B8VMI1-F1
#
_cell.length_a   1.000
_cell.length_b   1.000
_cell.length_c   1.000
_cell.angle_alpha   90.00
_cell.angle_beta   90.00
_cell.angle_gamma   90.00
#
_symmetry.space_group_name_H-M   'P 1'
#
loop_
_entity.id
_entity.type
_entity.pdbx_description
1 polymer ?
#
loop_
_entity_poly.entity_id
_entity_poly.type
_entity_poly.pdbx_seq_one_letter_code
_entity_poly.pdbx_strand_id
1 'polypeptide(L)'
;MVYCKATGYLDCKYHLNLERIHCLAVNEINTKEITAHLNSFVAIARGEKSEHPVSKLDPASRFRWLTAIRSTIIQSSRIHPGRAMDPKKAFQDLFEKMVL
;
A
#
# COMPACT_ATOMS: atom_id res chain seq x y z
N MET A 1 -4.21 -1.67 -1.94
CA MET A 1 -4.19 -2.36 -0.63
C MET A 1 -5.54 -3.01 -0.40
N VAL A 2 -5.56 -4.21 0.18
CA VAL A 2 -6.80 -4.91 0.57
C VAL A 2 -6.63 -5.47 1.99
N TYR A 3 -7.68 -5.34 2.78
CA TYR A 3 -7.78 -5.90 4.13
C TYR A 3 -9.06 -6.74 4.28
N CYS A 4 -8.94 -7.95 4.82
CA CYS A 4 -10.05 -8.81 5.18
C CYS A 4 -9.88 -9.31 6.61
N LYS A 5 -10.75 -8.83 7.51
CA LYS A 5 -10.75 -9.23 8.92
C LYS A 5 -10.96 -10.73 9.11
N ALA A 6 -11.88 -11.33 8.35
CA ALA A 6 -12.28 -12.73 8.50
C ALA A 6 -11.13 -13.71 8.22
N THR A 7 -10.26 -13.39 7.27
CA THR A 7 -9.11 -14.22 6.91
C THR A 7 -7.79 -13.68 7.46
N GLY A 8 -7.80 -12.57 8.21
CA GLY A 8 -6.60 -11.87 8.65
C GLY A 8 -5.72 -11.33 7.50
N TYR A 9 -6.25 -11.26 6.28
CA TYR A 9 -5.47 -10.90 5.10
C TYR A 9 -5.26 -9.38 5.04
N LEU A 10 -4.01 -8.95 4.91
CA LEU A 10 -3.63 -7.57 4.64
C LEU A 10 -2.46 -7.58 3.66
N ASP A 11 -2.63 -6.95 2.50
CA ASP A 11 -1.55 -6.80 1.53
C ASP A 11 -1.68 -5.48 0.77
N CYS A 12 -0.54 -5.00 0.30
CA CYS A 12 -0.40 -3.78 -0.47
C CYS A 12 0.60 -4.01 -1.62
N LYS A 13 0.29 -3.38 -2.76
CA LYS A 13 1.08 -3.39 -3.98
C LYS A 13 0.95 -2.00 -4.58
N TYR A 14 1.97 -1.60 -5.32
CA TYR A 14 2.00 -0.37 -6.08
C TYR A 14 2.62 -0.64 -7.44
N HIS A 15 2.28 0.21 -8.42
CA HIS A 15 2.98 0.32 -9.68
C HIS A 15 3.51 1.75 -9.78
N LEU A 16 4.78 1.90 -10.13
CA LEU A 16 5.42 3.20 -10.27
C LEU A 16 5.89 3.35 -11.72
N ASN A 17 5.20 4.19 -12.50
CA ASN A 17 5.60 4.47 -13.86
C ASN A 17 6.67 5.58 -13.87
N LEU A 18 7.94 5.16 -13.95
CA LEU A 18 9.09 6.07 -13.89
C LEU A 18 9.14 7.02 -15.09
N GLU A 19 8.77 6.55 -16.28
CA GLU A 19 8.75 7.38 -17.49
C GLU A 19 7.79 8.57 -17.33
N ARG A 20 6.57 8.32 -16.83
CA ARG A 20 5.59 9.37 -16.54
C ARG A 20 6.07 10.36 -15.50
N ILE A 21 6.77 9.90 -14.46
CA ILE A 21 7.34 10.78 -13.43
C ILE A 21 8.42 11.67 -14.03
N HIS A 22 9.32 11.07 -14.81
CA HIS A 22 10.37 11.83 -15.50
C HIS A 22 9.77 12.86 -16.46
N CYS A 23 8.69 12.56 -17.19
CA CYS A 23 8.03 13.56 -18.03
C CYS A 23 7.49 14.78 -17.27
N LEU A 24 7.13 14.64 -15.99
CA LEU A 24 6.54 15.73 -15.20
C LEU A 24 7.59 16.62 -14.54
N ALA A 25 8.72 16.05 -14.12
CA ALA A 25 9.78 16.79 -13.43
C ALA A 25 11.13 16.06 -13.57
N VAL A 26 11.72 16.18 -14.76
CA VAL A 26 13.07 15.65 -15.04
C VAL A 26 14.06 16.33 -14.07
N ASN A 27 14.77 15.53 -13.26
CA ASN A 27 15.83 15.91 -12.31
C ASN A 27 15.42 16.53 -10.97
N GLU A 28 14.16 16.86 -10.74
CA GLU A 28 13.70 17.40 -9.44
C GLU A 28 13.18 16.32 -8.50
N ILE A 29 12.77 15.16 -9.05
CA ILE A 29 12.16 14.09 -8.28
C ILE A 29 13.16 12.97 -7.99
N ASN A 30 13.39 12.69 -6.71
CA ASN A 30 14.15 11.54 -6.24
C ASN A 30 13.31 10.26 -6.26
N THR A 31 13.34 9.53 -7.37
CA THR A 31 12.59 8.27 -7.54
C THR A 31 13.03 7.17 -6.56
N LYS A 32 14.28 7.20 -6.07
CA LYS A 32 14.76 6.24 -5.07
C LYS A 32 14.08 6.44 -3.73
N GLU A 33 13.92 7.68 -3.30
CA GLU A 33 13.24 8.03 -2.04
C GLU A 33 11.76 7.67 -2.09
N ILE A 34 11.07 7.98 -3.20
CA ILE A 34 9.69 7.55 -3.43
C ILE A 34 9.57 6.03 -3.30
N THR A 35 10.45 5.29 -3.99
CA THR A 35 10.45 3.83 -3.96
C THR A 35 10.72 3.30 -2.55
N ALA A 36 11.61 3.91 -1.78
CA ALA A 36 11.90 3.52 -0.40
C ALA A 36 10.69 3.72 0.54
N HIS A 37 9.95 4.83 0.39
CA HIS A 37 8.72 5.06 1.13
C HIS A 37 7.63 4.06 0.76
N LEU A 38 7.41 3.81 -0.54
CA LEU A 38 6.42 2.83 -1.02
C LEU A 38 6.74 1.41 -0.57
N ASN A 39 8.01 1.00 -0.64
CA ASN A 39 8.46 -0.30 -0.15
C ASN A 39 8.25 -0.44 1.37
N SER A 40 8.53 0.62 2.13
CA SER A 40 8.24 0.63 3.57
C SER A 40 6.75 0.50 3.85
N PHE A 41 5.90 1.15 3.07
CA PHE A 41 4.44 1.08 3.18
C PHE A 41 3.92 -0.34 2.91
N VAL A 42 4.44 -1.00 1.87
CA VAL A 42 4.14 -2.42 1.56
C VAL A 42 4.60 -3.35 2.67
N ALA A 43 5.84 -3.19 3.14
CA ALA A 43 6.40 -4.04 4.18
C ALA A 43 5.63 -3.92 5.51
N ILE A 44 5.13 -2.72 5.85
CA ILE A 44 4.25 -2.53 7.03
C ILE A 44 2.92 -3.25 6.81
N ALA A 45 2.32 -3.19 5.63
CA ALA A 45 1.07 -3.90 5.34
C ALA A 45 1.24 -5.43 5.56
N ARG A 46 2.33 -5.99 5.01
CA ARG A 46 2.66 -7.41 5.14
C ARG A 46 3.15 -7.81 6.52
N GLY A 47 3.64 -6.86 7.32
CA GLY A 47 4.23 -7.13 8.63
C GLY A 47 5.69 -7.57 8.60
N GLU A 48 6.37 -7.34 7.48
CA GLU A 48 7.74 -7.82 7.23
C GLU A 48 8.81 -6.92 7.88
N LYS A 49 8.50 -5.63 8.10
CA LYS A 49 9.49 -4.66 8.60
C LYS A 49 9.58 -4.68 10.12
N SER A 50 10.22 -5.70 10.70
CA SER A 50 10.33 -5.94 12.15
C SER A 50 10.82 -4.73 12.95
N GLU A 51 11.70 -3.91 12.39
CA GLU A 51 12.23 -2.73 13.08
C GLU A 51 11.20 -1.61 13.25
N HIS A 52 10.15 -1.58 12.42
CA HIS A 52 9.13 -0.55 12.52
C HIS A 52 8.04 -0.98 13.52
N PRO A 53 7.77 -0.21 14.60
CA PRO A 53 6.84 -0.62 15.65
C PRO A 53 5.44 -1.00 15.14
N VAL A 54 4.97 -0.30 14.10
CA VAL A 54 3.65 -0.57 13.49
C VAL A 54 3.61 -1.94 12.82
N SER A 55 4.70 -2.43 12.23
CA SER A 55 4.71 -3.73 11.54
C SER A 55 4.44 -4.89 12.49
N LYS A 56 4.75 -4.73 13.79
CA LYS A 56 4.52 -5.73 14.85
C LYS A 56 3.06 -5.78 15.32
N LEU A 57 2.23 -4.81 14.93
CA LEU A 57 0.82 -4.78 15.30
C LEU A 57 0.02 -5.83 14.51
N ASP A 58 -1.17 -6.14 15.02
CA ASP A 58 -2.12 -7.00 14.33
C ASP A 58 -2.60 -6.37 13.00
N PRO A 59 -3.07 -7.16 12.01
CA PRO A 59 -3.47 -6.64 10.70
C PRO A 59 -4.49 -5.51 10.75
N ALA A 60 -5.44 -5.50 11.70
CA ALA A 60 -6.45 -4.45 11.80
C ALA A 60 -5.82 -3.12 12.24
N SER A 61 -4.92 -3.18 13.22
CA SER A 61 -4.17 -2.00 13.68
C SER A 61 -3.24 -1.45 12.60
N ARG A 62 -2.55 -2.32 11.85
CA ARG A 62 -1.72 -1.89 10.71
C ARG A 62 -2.55 -1.25 9.62
N PHE A 63 -3.66 -1.86 9.23
CA PHE A 63 -4.57 -1.31 8.25
C PHE A 63 -5.05 0.09 8.65
N ARG A 64 -5.52 0.26 9.88
CA ARG A 64 -5.96 1.56 10.41
C ARG A 64 -4.86 2.61 10.39
N TRP A 65 -3.62 2.23 10.71
CA TRP A 65 -2.47 3.14 10.65
C TRP A 65 -2.16 3.56 9.21
N LEU A 66 -2.12 2.60 8.28
CA LEU A 66 -1.85 2.84 6.85
C LEU A 66 -2.93 3.69 6.16
N THR A 67 -4.18 3.58 6.61
CA THR A 67 -5.32 4.35 6.06
C THR A 67 -5.58 5.67 6.79
N ALA A 68 -4.70 6.08 7.71
CA ALA A 68 -4.89 7.33 8.44
C ALA A 68 -4.68 8.55 7.53
N ILE A 69 -5.64 9.48 7.52
CA ILE A 69 -5.67 10.67 6.63
C ILE A 69 -4.69 11.77 7.10
N ARG A 70 -3.81 11.49 8.05
CA ARG A 70 -2.90 12.49 8.67
C ARG A 70 -1.46 12.43 8.16
N SER A 71 -1.18 11.54 7.22
CA SER A 71 0.14 11.43 6.61
C SER A 71 0.38 12.57 5.63
N THR A 72 1.54 13.23 5.76
CA THR A 72 2.02 14.26 4.84
C THR A 72 2.89 13.69 3.72
N ILE A 73 3.24 12.40 3.78
CA ILE A 73 4.14 11.73 2.82
C ILE A 73 3.34 10.87 1.84
N ILE A 74 2.53 9.94 2.34
CA ILE A 74 1.67 9.07 1.54
C ILE A 74 0.23 9.25 2.00
N GLN A 75 -0.63 9.78 1.12
CA GLN A 75 -2.05 9.90 1.38
C GLN A 75 -2.81 8.75 0.69
N SER A 76 -3.55 7.97 1.48
CA SER A 76 -4.44 6.94 0.97
C SER A 76 -5.81 7.51 0.61
N SER A 77 -6.47 6.89 -0.35
CA SER A 77 -7.86 7.19 -0.69
C SER A 77 -8.82 6.73 0.41
N ARG A 78 -10.10 7.11 0.30
CA ARG A 78 -11.14 6.62 1.21
C ARG A 78 -11.23 5.09 1.15
N ILE A 79 -11.58 4.49 2.29
CA ILE A 79 -11.80 3.05 2.39
C ILE A 79 -13.10 2.70 1.68
N HIS A 80 -13.04 1.71 0.79
CA HIS A 80 -14.20 1.17 0.09
C HIS A 80 -14.50 -0.25 0.60
N PRO A 81 -15.67 -0.50 1.21
CA PRO A 81 -16.05 -1.84 1.64
C PRO A 81 -16.42 -2.72 0.44
N GLY A 82 -16.21 -4.03 0.59
CA GLY A 82 -16.53 -5.01 -0.45
C GLY A 82 -16.62 -6.43 0.10
N ARG A 83 -17.01 -7.37 -0.75
CA ARG A 83 -17.10 -8.80 -0.44
C ARG A 83 -16.32 -9.59 -1.48
N ALA A 84 -15.56 -10.57 -1.01
CA ALA A 84 -14.81 -11.49 -1.85
C ALA A 84 -14.78 -12.87 -1.18
N MET A 85 -14.84 -13.93 -1.99
CA MET A 85 -14.64 -15.30 -1.50
C MET A 85 -13.17 -15.57 -1.20
N ASP A 86 -12.28 -15.08 -2.07
CA ASP A 86 -10.83 -15.11 -1.88
C ASP A 86 -10.29 -13.67 -1.95
N PRO A 87 -9.87 -13.08 -0.82
CA PRO A 87 -9.39 -11.70 -0.80
C PRO A 87 -8.05 -11.54 -1.52
N LYS A 88 -7.22 -12.59 -1.61
CA LYS A 88 -5.94 -12.55 -2.32
C LYS A 88 -6.17 -12.52 -3.83
N LYS A 89 -7.07 -13.37 -4.33
CA LYS A 89 -7.49 -13.34 -5.74
C LYS A 89 -8.15 -12.01 -6.11
N ALA A 90 -9.10 -11.54 -5.32
CA ALA A 90 -9.76 -10.26 -5.55
C ALA A 90 -8.75 -9.10 -5.56
N PHE A 91 -7.75 -9.13 -4.68
CA PHE A 91 -6.69 -8.12 -4.68
C PHE A 91 -5.86 -8.14 -5.96
N GLN A 92 -5.48 -9.32 -6.46
CA GLN A 92 -4.76 -9.45 -7.72
C GLN A 92 -5.59 -8.92 -8.89
N ASP A 93 -6.86 -9.35 -9.01
CA ASP A 93 -7.77 -8.92 -10.07
C ASP A 93 -7.98 -7.39 -10.07
N LEU A 94 -8.11 -6.79 -8.88
CA LEU A 94 -8.27 -5.33 -8.74
C LEU A 94 -6.99 -4.59 -9.14
N PHE A 95 -5.83 -5.10 -8.76
CA PHE A 95 -4.54 -4.49 -9.10
C PHE A 95 -4.30 -4.51 -10.62
N GLU A 96 -4.59 -5.64 -11.27
CA GLU A 96 -4.48 -5.76 -12.72
C GLU A 96 -5.46 -4.86 -13.48
N LYS A 97 -6.70 -4.70 -12.99
CA LYS A 97 -7.72 -3.91 -13.70
C LYS A 97 -7.65 -2.40 -13.47
N MET A 98 -7.13 -1.98 -12.31
CA MET A 98 -7.24 -0.58 -11.86
C MET A 98 -5.90 0.13 -11.69
N VAL A 99 -4.76 -0.58 -11.78
CA VAL A 99 -3.44 -0.02 -11.48
C VAL A 99 -2.42 -0.28 -12.58
N LEU A 100 -2.33 -1.52 -13.07
CA LEU A 100 -1.48 -1.88 -14.23
C LEU A 100 -2.13 -1.41 -15.54
#